data_AF-A0A292PYH5-F1
#
_entry.id   AF-A0A292PYH5-F1
#
_cell.length_a   1.000
_cell.length_b   1.000
_cell.length_c   1.000
_cell.angle_alpha   90.00
_cell.angle_beta   90.00
_cell.angle_gamma   90.00
#
_symmetry.space_group_name_H-M   'P 1'
#
loop_
_entity.id
_entity.type
_entity.pdbx_description
1 polymer ?
#
loop_
_entity_poly.entity_id
_entity_poly.type
_entity_poly.pdbx_seq_one_letter_code
_entity_poly.pdbx_strand_id
1 'polypeptide(L)'
;MPPPTQLSIKASSVLRLIKEEASYLTETIQQRAAVAKLELAGADEYELRQPRQVLEQTIVMAPTVRKQLQAALGALSEALVGFHCLGGWNENGADKLQEAAPESESEENKAKARMALNNGRKVLEEHGVPK
;
A
#
# COMPACT_ATOMS: atom_id res chain seq x y z
N MET A 1 21.33 -14.58 -10.28
CA MET A 1 19.92 -14.55 -9.85
C MET A 1 19.07 -14.31 -11.09
N PRO A 2 17.95 -15.03 -11.28
CA PRO A 2 17.04 -14.74 -12.38
C PRO A 2 16.42 -13.34 -12.20
N PRO A 3 16.06 -12.65 -13.30
CA PRO A 3 15.37 -11.37 -13.21
C PRO A 3 14.01 -11.54 -12.50
N PRO A 4 13.58 -10.54 -11.72
CA PRO A 4 12.29 -10.60 -11.04
C PRO A 4 11.15 -10.63 -12.06
N THR A 5 10.18 -11.53 -11.88
CA THR A 5 9.00 -11.61 -12.75
C THR A 5 8.03 -10.47 -12.46
N GLN A 6 7.20 -10.12 -13.45
CA GLN A 6 6.19 -9.07 -13.29
C GLN A 6 5.24 -9.34 -12.11
N LEU A 7 4.83 -10.61 -11.89
CA LEU A 7 4.02 -10.99 -10.73
C LEU A 7 4.74 -10.72 -9.40
N SER A 8 6.03 -11.06 -9.31
CA SER A 8 6.82 -10.84 -8.10
C SER A 8 7.01 -9.35 -7.79
N ILE A 9 7.13 -8.51 -8.84
CA ILE A 9 7.21 -7.05 -8.72
C ILE A 9 5.89 -6.50 -8.19
N LYS A 10 4.76 -6.90 -8.80
CA LYS A 10 3.42 -6.47 -8.36
C LYS A 10 3.12 -6.92 -6.93
N ALA A 11 3.45 -8.16 -6.57
CA ALA A 11 3.32 -8.66 -5.20
C ALA A 11 4.16 -7.86 -4.20
N SER A 12 5.40 -7.53 -4.56
CA SER A 12 6.28 -6.71 -3.73
C SER A 12 5.74 -5.28 -3.53
N SER A 13 5.12 -4.70 -4.56
CA SER A 13 4.45 -3.40 -4.46
C SER A 13 3.29 -3.42 -3.46
N VAL A 14 2.45 -4.47 -3.49
CA VAL A 14 1.37 -4.66 -2.51
C VAL A 14 1.92 -4.78 -1.09
N LEU A 15 2.96 -5.60 -0.89
CA LEU A 15 3.60 -5.76 0.43
C LEU A 15 4.18 -4.45 0.97
N ARG A 16 4.75 -3.60 0.10
CA ARG A 16 5.24 -2.27 0.49
C ARG A 16 4.09 -1.37 0.95
N LEU A 17 3.00 -1.31 0.19
CA LEU A 17 1.83 -0.49 0.52
C LEU A 17 1.16 -0.95 1.83
N ILE A 18 1.13 -2.26 2.11
CA ILE A 18 0.66 -2.78 3.40
C ILE A 18 1.51 -2.26 4.58
N LYS A 19 2.84 -2.26 4.43
CA LYS A 19 3.75 -1.75 5.48
C LYS A 19 3.60 -0.25 5.66
N GLU A 20 3.41 0.47 4.57
CA GLU A 20 3.19 1.91 4.58
C GLU A 20 1.89 2.26 5.32
N GLU A 21 0.77 1.59 5.03
CA GLU A 21 -0.49 1.74 5.77
C GLU A 21 -0.29 1.48 7.28
N ALA A 22 0.41 0.39 7.63
CA ALA A 22 0.71 0.07 9.02
C ALA A 22 1.56 1.15 9.72
N SER A 23 2.48 1.78 8.98
CA SER A 23 3.28 2.91 9.48
C SER A 23 2.39 4.11 9.79
N TYR A 24 1.49 4.50 8.88
CA TYR A 24 0.56 5.61 9.11
C TYR A 24 -0.37 5.36 10.30
N LEU A 25 -0.85 4.12 10.48
CA LEU A 25 -1.68 3.76 11.64
C LEU A 25 -0.89 3.89 12.95
N THR A 26 0.33 3.38 12.98
CA THR A 26 1.20 3.44 14.16
C THR A 26 1.52 4.89 14.51
N GLU A 27 1.85 5.71 13.52
CA GLU A 27 2.13 7.13 13.69
C GLU A 27 0.89 7.89 14.19
N THR A 28 -0.29 7.63 13.63
CA THR A 28 -1.55 8.22 14.09
C THR A 28 -1.81 7.91 15.56
N ILE A 29 -1.56 6.67 16.00
CA ILE A 29 -1.71 6.25 17.40
C ILE A 29 -0.73 7.02 18.30
N GLN A 30 0.53 7.12 17.91
CA GLN A 30 1.57 7.83 18.67
C GLN A 30 1.26 9.33 18.78
N GLN A 31 0.88 9.97 17.68
CA GLN A 31 0.54 11.39 17.65
C GLN A 31 -0.73 11.67 18.48
N ARG A 32 -1.75 10.81 18.39
CA ARG A 32 -2.96 10.93 19.23
C ARG A 32 -2.63 10.78 20.71
N ALA A 33 -1.75 9.84 21.08
CA ALA A 33 -1.31 9.67 22.46
C ALA A 33 -0.53 10.90 22.97
N ALA A 34 0.31 11.51 22.11
CA ALA A 34 1.03 12.73 22.45
C ALA A 34 0.08 13.92 22.67
N VAL A 35 -0.90 14.12 21.78
CA VAL A 35 -1.94 15.16 21.95
C VAL A 35 -2.72 14.93 23.25
N ALA A 36 -3.20 13.71 23.50
CA ALA A 36 -3.95 13.39 24.71
C ALA A 36 -3.13 13.64 25.99
N LYS A 37 -1.82 13.36 25.96
CA LYS A 37 -0.91 13.65 27.08
C LYS A 37 -0.79 15.16 27.35
N LEU A 38 -0.70 15.98 26.30
CA LEU A 38 -0.65 17.44 26.43
C LEU A 38 -1.98 17.99 26.95
N GLU A 39 -3.12 17.47 26.48
CA GLU A 39 -4.44 17.85 26.97
C GLU A 39 -4.60 17.52 28.46
N LEU A 40 -4.15 16.34 28.90
CA LEU A 40 -4.17 15.94 30.31
C LEU A 40 -3.21 16.77 31.18
N ALA A 41 -2.12 17.28 30.61
CA ALA A 41 -1.19 18.17 31.29
C ALA A 41 -1.72 19.61 31.41
N GLY A 42 -2.87 19.93 30.80
CA GLY A 42 -3.45 21.26 30.80
C GLY A 42 -2.70 22.25 29.89
N ALA A 43 -2.06 21.74 28.83
CA ALA A 43 -1.38 22.55 27.82
C ALA A 43 -2.35 23.56 27.17
N ASP A 44 -1.84 24.72 26.80
CA ASP A 44 -2.66 25.76 26.18
C ASP A 44 -2.90 25.53 24.67
N GLU A 45 -3.75 26.37 24.06
CA GLU A 45 -4.08 26.21 22.63
C GLU A 45 -2.88 26.44 21.72
N TYR A 46 -1.88 27.24 22.13
CA TYR A 46 -0.67 27.45 21.34
C TYR A 46 0.19 26.18 21.30
N GLU A 47 0.30 25.49 22.44
CA GLU A 47 1.01 24.21 22.57
C GLU A 47 0.27 23.05 21.86
N LEU A 48 -1.06 23.06 21.84
CA LEU A 48 -1.87 21.99 21.22
C LEU A 48 -2.05 22.15 19.72
N ARG A 49 -1.96 23.38 19.19
CA ARG A 49 -2.24 23.67 17.77
C ARG A 49 -1.36 22.85 16.83
N GLN A 50 -0.05 22.85 17.03
CA GLN A 50 0.88 22.17 16.13
C GLN A 50 0.72 20.64 16.20
N PRO A 51 0.70 19.98 17.37
CA PRO A 51 0.43 18.55 17.49
C PRO A 51 -0.88 18.11 16.84
N ARG A 52 -1.96 18.90 16.99
CA ARG A 52 -3.25 18.61 16.34
C ARG A 52 -3.18 18.72 14.83
N GLN A 53 -2.49 19.75 14.30
CA GLN A 53 -2.29 19.90 12.86
C GLN A 53 -1.49 18.74 12.27
N VAL A 54 -0.43 18.30 12.94
CA VAL A 54 0.36 17.15 12.51
C VAL A 54 -0.50 15.87 12.50
N LEU A 55 -1.29 15.64 13.56
CA LEU A 55 -2.22 14.52 13.62
C LEU A 55 -3.23 14.54 12.45
N GLU A 56 -3.80 15.70 12.16
CA GLU A 56 -4.75 15.87 11.05
C GLU A 56 -4.09 15.57 9.69
N GLN A 57 -2.88 16.09 9.46
CA GLN A 57 -2.13 15.83 8.23
C GLN A 57 -1.89 14.33 8.02
N THR A 58 -1.48 13.60 9.06
CA THR A 58 -1.27 12.15 9.01
C THR A 58 -2.57 11.41 8.67
N ILE A 59 -3.70 11.79 9.30
CA ILE A 59 -5.01 11.17 9.04
C ILE A 59 -5.47 11.41 7.60
N VAL A 60 -5.22 12.59 7.04
CA VAL A 60 -5.61 12.93 5.66
C VAL A 60 -4.79 12.17 4.61
N MET A 61 -3.56 11.75 4.94
CA MET A 61 -2.70 10.98 4.02
C MET A 61 -3.07 9.49 3.93
N ALA A 62 -3.49 8.86 5.03
CA ALA A 62 -3.78 7.41 5.07
C ALA A 62 -4.78 6.92 3.99
N PRO A 63 -5.89 7.63 3.69
CA PRO A 63 -6.80 7.23 2.60
C PRO A 63 -6.14 7.15 1.22
N THR A 64 -5.11 7.96 0.96
CA THR A 64 -4.40 7.96 -0.32
C THR A 64 -3.64 6.66 -0.52
N VAL A 65 -2.98 6.17 0.53
CA VAL A 65 -2.26 4.88 0.51
C VAL A 65 -3.25 3.73 0.34
N ARG A 66 -4.39 3.75 1.02
CA ARG A 66 -5.46 2.75 0.84
C ARG A 66 -5.97 2.67 -0.59
N LYS A 67 -6.17 3.82 -1.26
CA LYS A 67 -6.56 3.86 -2.69
C LYS A 67 -5.49 3.24 -3.58
N GLN A 68 -4.21 3.54 -3.33
CA GLN A 68 -3.10 2.94 -4.07
C GLN A 68 -3.00 1.42 -3.82
N LEU A 69 -3.23 0.97 -2.58
CA LEU A 69 -3.28 -0.45 -2.22
C LEU A 69 -4.41 -1.16 -2.97
N GLN A 70 -5.61 -0.57 -3.03
CA GLN A 70 -6.73 -1.12 -3.78
C GLN A 70 -6.40 -1.28 -5.29
N ALA A 71 -5.79 -0.26 -5.90
CA ALA A 71 -5.37 -0.34 -7.30
C ALA A 71 -4.29 -1.42 -7.53
N ALA A 72 -3.30 -1.50 -6.63
CA ALA A 72 -2.24 -2.50 -6.72
C ALA A 72 -2.76 -3.94 -6.54
N LEU A 73 -3.76 -4.14 -5.67
CA LEU A 73 -4.46 -5.42 -5.51
C LEU A 73 -5.21 -5.83 -6.78
N GLY A 74 -5.88 -4.89 -7.45
CA GLY A 74 -6.51 -5.12 -8.75
C GLY A 74 -5.49 -5.60 -9.78
N ALA A 75 -4.40 -4.85 -9.94
CA ALA A 75 -3.33 -5.19 -10.88
C ALA A 75 -2.63 -6.53 -10.58
N LEU A 76 -2.52 -6.91 -9.30
CA LEU A 76 -1.98 -8.21 -8.88
C LEU A 76 -2.96 -9.36 -9.13
N SER A 77 -4.25 -9.12 -8.90
CA SER A 77 -5.31 -10.09 -9.20
C SER A 77 -5.40 -10.38 -10.69
N GLU A 78 -5.35 -9.36 -11.53
CA GLU A 78 -5.32 -9.50 -12.99
C GLU A 78 -4.08 -10.29 -13.46
N ALA A 79 -2.92 -10.03 -12.85
CA ALA A 79 -1.70 -10.76 -13.16
C ALA A 79 -1.81 -12.27 -12.80
N LEU A 80 -2.55 -12.63 -11.76
CA LEU A 80 -2.75 -14.02 -11.35
C LEU A 80 -3.80 -14.79 -12.18
N VAL A 81 -4.84 -14.11 -12.67
CA VAL A 81 -5.91 -14.74 -13.47
C VAL A 81 -5.46 -15.02 -14.90
N GLY A 82 -4.41 -14.36 -15.38
CA GLY A 82 -3.85 -14.56 -16.71
C GLY A 82 -4.26 -13.42 -17.64
N PHE A 83 -3.40 -12.40 -17.70
CA PHE A 83 -3.16 -11.49 -18.82
C PHE A 83 -4.37 -11.08 -19.70
N HIS A 84 -5.13 -10.07 -19.26
CA HIS A 84 -5.68 -9.06 -20.18
C HIS A 84 -6.08 -7.78 -19.43
N CYS A 85 -5.18 -6.81 -19.37
CA CYS A 85 -5.50 -5.38 -19.41
C CYS A 85 -4.19 -4.61 -19.68
N LEU A 86 -3.96 -4.35 -20.97
CA LEU A 86 -2.97 -3.39 -21.44
C LEU A 86 -3.34 -2.00 -20.92
N GLY A 87 -2.42 -1.39 -20.19
CA GLY A 87 -2.51 0.01 -19.75
C GLY A 87 -1.13 0.50 -19.37
N GLY A 88 -0.22 0.51 -20.35
CA GLY A 88 1.13 1.05 -20.19
C GLY A 88 1.09 2.50 -19.71
N TRP A 89 1.77 2.78 -18.61
CA TRP A 89 2.22 4.11 -18.30
C TRP A 89 3.53 4.32 -19.06
N ASN A 90 3.43 4.87 -20.27
CA ASN A 90 4.60 5.29 -21.04
C ASN A 90 4.34 6.73 -21.49
N GLU A 91 4.81 7.72 -20.73
CA GLU A 91 4.94 9.06 -21.31
C GLU A 91 6.29 9.29 -21.99
N ASN A 92 7.35 8.51 -21.71
CA ASN A 92 8.59 8.58 -22.49
C ASN A 92 9.45 7.31 -22.36
N GLY A 93 9.88 6.74 -23.49
CA GLY A 93 11.12 5.95 -23.55
C GLY A 93 10.93 4.47 -23.91
N ALA A 94 11.49 4.10 -25.05
CA ALA A 94 11.51 2.76 -25.59
C ALA A 94 12.16 1.74 -24.64
N ASP A 95 11.51 0.59 -24.44
CA ASP A 95 12.25 -0.65 -24.24
C ASP A 95 11.51 -1.80 -24.92
N LYS A 96 12.30 -2.66 -25.56
CA LYS A 96 11.83 -3.73 -26.43
C LYS A 96 10.98 -4.72 -25.63
N LEU A 97 9.81 -5.05 -26.18
CA LEU A 97 9.07 -6.25 -25.84
C LEU A 97 9.93 -7.47 -26.20
N GLN A 98 10.78 -7.90 -25.26
CA GLN A 98 11.27 -9.27 -25.25
C GLN A 98 10.14 -10.11 -24.66
N GLU A 99 9.32 -10.66 -25.54
CA GLU A 99 8.31 -11.65 -25.21
C GLU A 99 9.02 -12.90 -24.68
N ALA A 100 9.23 -12.94 -23.36
CA ALA A 100 9.59 -14.16 -22.66
C ALA A 100 8.33 -15.03 -22.61
N ALA A 101 8.38 -16.15 -23.30
CA ALA A 101 7.43 -17.26 -23.20
C ALA A 101 7.06 -17.54 -21.72
N PRO A 102 5.91 -18.15 -21.43
CA PRO A 102 5.48 -18.48 -20.08
C PRO A 102 6.41 -19.56 -19.50
N GLU A 103 7.60 -19.15 -19.04
CA GLU A 103 8.36 -19.89 -18.05
C GLU A 103 7.41 -20.03 -16.86
N SER A 104 7.01 -21.27 -16.59
CA SER A 104 6.09 -21.63 -15.52
C SER A 104 6.46 -20.83 -14.28
N GLU A 105 5.69 -19.77 -13.99
CA GLU A 105 5.89 -18.98 -12.78
C GLU A 105 5.97 -19.96 -11.62
N SER A 106 7.07 -19.91 -10.86
CA SER A 106 7.27 -20.88 -9.79
C SER A 106 6.04 -20.86 -8.88
N GLU A 107 5.57 -22.03 -8.49
CA GLU A 107 4.40 -22.13 -7.60
C GLU A 107 4.61 -21.33 -6.30
N GLU A 108 5.87 -21.17 -5.89
CA GLU A 108 6.25 -20.28 -4.79
C GLU A 108 5.91 -18.80 -5.05
N ASN A 109 6.18 -18.28 -6.25
CA ASN A 109 5.87 -16.90 -6.60
C ASN A 109 4.34 -16.68 -6.67
N LYS A 110 3.59 -17.64 -7.20
CA LYS A 110 2.13 -17.60 -7.20
C LYS A 110 1.57 -17.68 -5.77
N ALA A 111 2.12 -18.53 -4.92
CA ALA A 111 1.73 -18.63 -3.51
C ALA A 111 1.98 -17.32 -2.76
N LYS A 112 3.15 -16.69 -2.95
CA LYS A 112 3.47 -15.37 -2.36
C LYS A 112 2.52 -14.28 -2.86
N ALA A 113 2.22 -14.26 -4.15
CA ALA A 113 1.27 -13.31 -4.73
C ALA A 113 -0.15 -13.48 -4.15
N ARG A 114 -0.63 -14.73 -4.02
CA ARG A 114 -1.92 -15.02 -3.38
C ARG A 114 -1.95 -14.60 -1.91
N MET A 115 -0.87 -14.85 -1.17
CA MET A 115 -0.74 -14.40 0.22
C MET A 115 -0.76 -12.86 0.30
N ALA A 116 -0.02 -12.17 -0.57
CA ALA A 116 -0.02 -10.71 -0.62
C ALA A 116 -1.42 -10.14 -0.94
N LEU A 117 -2.18 -10.77 -1.84
CA LEU A 117 -3.57 -10.40 -2.10
C LEU A 117 -4.44 -10.52 -0.86
N ASN A 118 -4.39 -11.68 -0.18
CA ASN A 118 -5.21 -11.92 1.02
C ASN A 118 -4.85 -10.94 2.14
N ASN A 119 -3.56 -10.69 2.35
CA ASN A 119 -3.10 -9.72 3.35
C ASN A 119 -3.60 -8.31 3.03
N GLY A 120 -3.47 -7.85 1.78
CA GLY A 120 -3.92 -6.51 1.40
C GLY A 120 -5.43 -6.36 1.47
N ARG A 121 -6.21 -7.39 1.10
CA ARG A 121 -7.67 -7.42 1.29
C ARG A 121 -8.04 -7.29 2.76
N LYS A 122 -7.40 -8.08 3.63
CA LYS A 122 -7.62 -8.01 5.08
C LYS A 122 -7.32 -6.61 5.64
N VAL A 123 -6.23 -5.98 5.23
CA VAL A 123 -5.90 -4.59 5.62
C VAL A 123 -6.98 -3.61 5.18
N LEU A 124 -7.52 -3.75 3.97
CA LEU A 124 -8.63 -2.91 3.49
C LEU A 124 -9.97 -3.22 4.20
N GLU A 125 -10.20 -4.44 4.65
CA GLU A 125 -11.38 -4.77 5.46
C GLU A 125 -11.29 -4.15 6.86
N GLU A 126 -10.11 -4.23 7.49
CA GLU A 126 -9.87 -3.71 8.84
C GLU A 126 -9.80 -2.16 8.88
N HIS A 127 -9.26 -1.53 7.82
CA HIS A 127 -8.93 -0.11 7.83
C HIS A 127 -9.47 0.67 6.62
N GLY A 128 -9.97 0.00 5.58
CA GLY A 128 -10.26 0.59 4.26
C GLY A 128 -11.71 1.01 3.99
N VAL A 129 -12.64 0.84 4.94
CA VAL A 129 -14.05 1.22 4.71
C VAL A 129 -14.32 2.63 5.25
N PRO A 130 -14.45 3.67 4.38
CA PRO A 130 -15.42 4.71 4.65
C PRO A 130 -16.81 4.09 4.47
N LYS A 131 -17.62 4.07 5.54
CA LYS A 131 -19.07 3.88 5.41
C LYS A 131 -19.67 5.09 4.71
#